data_AF-A0AAD9GNI4-F1
#
_entry.id   AF-A0AAD9GNI4-F1
#
_cell.length_a   1.000
_cell.length_b   1.000
_cell.length_c   1.000
_cell.angle_alpha   90.00
_cell.angle_beta   90.00
_cell.angle_gamma   90.00
#
_symmetry.space_group_name_H-M   'P 1'
#
loop_
_entity.id
_entity.type
_entity.pdbx_description
1 polymer ?
#
loop_
_entity_poly.entity_id
_entity_poly.type
_entity_poly.pdbx_seq_one_letter_code
_entity_poly.pdbx_strand_id
1 'polypeptide(L)'
;MVREATTAREAWETLRTFFVQKNLHNRVQLRKQLYDFEMAPGENLMDHLMQFEDLCLRLTGVGETVTDDEKLVILLGSLPAEYDGMIKLIEAHGSVTLLDAK
;
A
#
# COMPACT_ATOMS: atom_id res chain seq x y z
N MET A 1 -22.98 -9.21 -21.60
CA MET A 1 -21.52 -9.49 -21.43
C MET A 1 -21.22 -10.97 -21.21
N VAL A 2 -21.27 -11.57 -20.01
CA VAL A 2 -21.03 -13.04 -19.88
C VAL A 2 -22.27 -13.88 -20.23
N ARG A 3 -23.48 -13.37 -19.95
CA ARG A 3 -24.76 -14.02 -20.28
C ARG A 3 -25.07 -14.07 -21.78
N GLU A 4 -24.35 -13.30 -22.58
CA GLU A 4 -24.47 -13.27 -24.04
C GLU A 4 -23.44 -14.19 -24.72
N ALA A 5 -22.51 -14.76 -23.95
CA ALA A 5 -21.49 -15.64 -24.48
C ALA A 5 -22.11 -16.94 -24.97
N THR A 6 -21.83 -17.28 -26.22
CA THR A 6 -22.38 -18.44 -26.91
C THR A 6 -21.59 -19.72 -26.62
N THR A 7 -20.36 -19.56 -26.13
CA THR A 7 -19.48 -20.69 -25.79
C THR A 7 -18.88 -20.51 -24.39
N ALA A 8 -18.58 -21.64 -23.72
CA ALA A 8 -17.86 -21.64 -22.44
C ALA A 8 -16.50 -20.91 -22.53
N ARG A 9 -15.83 -20.99 -23.70
CA ARG A 9 -14.59 -20.27 -23.95
C ARG A 9 -14.79 -18.75 -23.94
N GLU A 10 -15.81 -18.26 -24.63
CA GLU A 10 -16.13 -16.83 -24.70
C GLU A 10 -16.55 -16.26 -23.33
N ALA A 11 -17.31 -17.04 -22.55
CA ALA A 11 -17.67 -16.69 -21.18
C ALA A 11 -16.44 -16.58 -20.27
N TRP A 12 -15.54 -17.58 -20.34
CA TRP A 12 -14.28 -17.58 -19.60
C TRP A 12 -13.38 -16.41 -19.99
N GLU A 13 -13.25 -16.11 -21.28
CA GLU A 13 -12.43 -15.00 -21.77
C GLU A 13 -12.95 -13.63 -21.32
N THR A 14 -14.26 -13.46 -21.30
CA THR A 14 -14.91 -12.24 -20.81
C THR A 14 -14.66 -12.06 -19.31
N LEU A 15 -14.84 -13.12 -18.52
CA LEU A 15 -14.55 -13.12 -17.08
C LEU A 15 -13.07 -12.83 -16.80
N ARG A 16 -12.17 -13.47 -17.54
CA ARG A 16 -10.72 -13.27 -17.42
C ARG A 16 -10.35 -11.82 -17.68
N THR A 17 -10.81 -11.25 -18.80
CA THR A 17 -10.51 -9.87 -19.18
C THR A 17 -11.02 -8.89 -18.12
N PHE A 18 -12.25 -9.06 -17.66
CA PHE A 18 -12.84 -8.19 -16.64
C PHE A 18 -12.11 -8.30 -15.30
N PHE A 19 -11.77 -9.52 -14.87
CA PHE A 19 -11.04 -9.74 -13.62
C PHE A 19 -9.63 -9.16 -13.68
N VAL A 20 -8.91 -9.34 -14.80
CA VAL A 20 -7.57 -8.76 -15.01
C VAL A 20 -7.62 -7.23 -15.01
N GLN A 21 -8.58 -6.63 -15.72
CA GLN A 21 -8.76 -5.17 -15.73
C GLN A 21 -9.08 -4.64 -14.33
N LYS A 22 -10.00 -5.29 -13.60
CA LYS A 22 -10.34 -4.92 -12.23
C LYS A 22 -9.16 -5.08 -11.28
N ASN A 23 -8.37 -6.15 -11.42
CA ASN A 23 -7.16 -6.36 -10.64
C ASN A 23 -6.14 -5.24 -10.91
N LEU A 24 -5.87 -4.91 -12.17
CA LEU A 24 -4.96 -3.81 -12.53
C LEU A 24 -5.45 -2.46 -11.99
N HIS A 25 -6.72 -2.14 -12.17
CA HIS A 25 -7.31 -0.91 -11.64
C HIS A 25 -7.19 -0.82 -10.12
N ASN A 26 -7.53 -1.91 -9.41
CA ASN A 26 -7.41 -1.97 -7.95
C ASN A 26 -5.97 -1.79 -7.48
N ARG A 27 -5.00 -2.43 -8.16
CA ARG A 27 -3.57 -2.28 -7.86
C ARG A 27 -3.11 -0.84 -8.00
N VAL A 28 -3.45 -0.20 -9.12
CA VAL A 28 -3.10 1.21 -9.37
C VAL A 28 -3.74 2.13 -8.33
N GLN A 29 -5.02 1.91 -8.01
CA GLN A 29 -5.73 2.71 -7.01
C GLN A 29 -5.10 2.55 -5.62
N LEU A 30 -4.78 1.33 -5.19
CA LEU A 30 -4.15 1.07 -3.90
C LEU A 30 -2.74 1.67 -3.82
N ARG A 31 -1.94 1.57 -4.89
CA ARG A 31 -0.62 2.21 -4.95
C ARG A 31 -0.72 3.73 -4.85
N LYS A 32 -1.71 4.32 -5.52
CA LYS A 32 -1.98 5.76 -5.38
C LYS A 32 -2.35 6.12 -3.94
N GLN A 33 -3.25 5.35 -3.31
CA GLN A 33 -3.63 5.55 -1.90
C GLN A 33 -2.42 5.45 -0.96
N LEU A 34 -1.47 4.57 -1.24
CA LEU A 34 -0.25 4.40 -0.44
C LEU A 34 0.67 5.62 -0.54
N TYR A 35 0.88 6.17 -1.73
CA TYR A 35 1.75 7.33 -1.92
C TYR A 35 1.10 8.66 -1.51
N ASP A 36 -0.23 8.74 -1.60
CA ASP A 36 -1.01 9.90 -1.12
C ASP A 36 -1.39 9.74 0.37
N PHE A 37 -0.82 8.76 1.09
CA PHE A 37 -1.15 8.48 2.49
C PHE A 37 -0.49 9.53 3.40
N GLU A 38 -1.30 10.37 4.02
CA GLU A 38 -0.87 11.43 4.93
C GLU A 38 -1.74 11.43 6.17
N MET A 39 -1.14 11.65 7.34
CA MET A 39 -1.84 11.76 8.61
C MET A 39 -2.50 13.13 8.72
N ALA A 40 -3.78 13.16 9.09
CA ALA A 40 -4.49 14.41 9.24
C ALA A 40 -4.07 15.16 10.52
N PRO A 41 -4.09 16.51 10.52
CA PRO A 41 -3.81 17.28 11.74
C PRO A 41 -4.78 16.91 12.88
N GLY A 42 -4.22 16.52 14.02
CA GLY A 42 -5.00 16.09 15.19
C GLY A 42 -5.53 14.64 15.12
N GLU A 43 -5.16 13.87 14.10
CA GLU A 43 -5.41 12.42 14.07
C GLU A 43 -4.60 11.71 15.16
N ASN A 44 -5.08 10.55 15.60
CA ASN A 44 -4.31 9.71 16.53
C ASN A 44 -3.28 8.88 15.76
N LEU A 45 -2.02 8.92 16.21
CA LEU A 45 -0.93 8.17 15.57
C LEU A 45 -1.20 6.66 15.48
N MET A 46 -1.82 6.07 16.50
CA MET A 46 -2.12 4.62 16.50
C MET A 46 -3.20 4.28 15.47
N ASP A 47 -4.22 5.13 15.33
CA ASP A 47 -5.25 4.95 14.32
C ASP A 47 -4.67 5.07 12.91
N HIS A 48 -3.75 6.03 12.70
CA HIS A 48 -3.00 6.18 11.45
C HIS A 48 -2.16 4.94 11.11
N LEU A 49 -1.45 4.37 12.10
CA LEU A 49 -0.67 3.14 11.93
C LEU A 49 -1.56 1.95 11.55
N MET A 50 -2.71 1.78 12.20
CA MET A 50 -3.66 0.71 11.85
C MET A 50 -4.21 0.88 10.43
N GLN A 51 -4.52 2.10 10.00
CA GLN A 51 -4.97 2.38 8.63
C GLN A 51 -3.87 2.06 7.61
N PHE A 52 -2.62 2.36 7.92
CA PHE A 52 -1.48 2.04 7.08
C PHE A 52 -1.26 0.52 6.94
N GLU A 53 -1.38 -0.22 8.04
CA GLU A 53 -1.30 -1.69 8.04
C GLU A 53 -2.43 -2.32 7.20
N ASP A 54 -3.66 -1.84 7.33
CA ASP A 54 -4.79 -2.29 6.51
C ASP A 54 -4.53 -2.04 5.01
N LEU A 55 -3.99 -0.87 4.67
CA LEU A 55 -3.63 -0.53 3.29
C LEU A 55 -2.55 -1.47 2.72
N CYS A 56 -1.52 -1.78 3.52
CA CYS A 56 -0.50 -2.76 3.16
C CYS A 56 -1.06 -4.18 2.99
N LEU A 57 -2.01 -4.57 3.85
CA LEU A 57 -2.71 -5.86 3.73
C LEU A 57 -3.51 -5.95 2.43
N ARG A 58 -4.23 -4.88 2.08
CA ARG A 58 -5.02 -4.79 0.84
C ARG A 58 -4.14 -4.86 -0.41
N LEU A 59 -2.96 -4.23 -0.38
CA LEU A 59 -1.95 -4.35 -1.44
C LEU A 59 -1.46 -5.79 -1.60
N THR A 60 -1.14 -6.44 -0.49
CA THR A 60 -0.76 -7.87 -0.49
C THR A 60 -1.88 -8.75 -1.07
N GLY A 61 -3.14 -8.45 -0.72
CA GLY A 61 -4.32 -9.15 -1.24
C GLY A 61 -4.54 -9.05 -2.75
N VAL A 62 -3.98 -8.02 -3.42
CA VAL A 62 -4.02 -7.89 -4.88
C VAL A 62 -2.74 -8.38 -5.58
N GLY A 63 -1.81 -8.96 -4.83
CA GLY A 63 -0.54 -9.50 -5.34
C GLY A 63 0.58 -8.47 -5.46
N GLU A 64 0.44 -7.30 -4.82
CA GLU A 64 1.51 -6.31 -4.73
C GLU A 64 2.37 -6.59 -3.49
N THR A 65 3.69 -6.41 -3.63
CA THR A 65 4.64 -6.49 -2.52
C THR A 65 5.22 -5.10 -2.27
N VAL A 66 5.10 -4.62 -1.04
CA VAL A 66 5.77 -3.41 -0.55
C VAL A 66 6.84 -3.87 0.43
N THR A 67 8.10 -3.50 0.21
CA THR A 67 9.20 -3.89 1.10
C THR A 67 9.06 -3.18 2.44
N ASP A 68 9.62 -3.74 3.51
CA ASP A 68 9.54 -3.11 4.83
C ASP A 68 10.27 -1.76 4.86
N ASP A 69 11.36 -1.61 4.09
CA ASP A 69 12.02 -0.32 3.88
C ASP A 69 11.10 0.70 3.19
N GLU A 70 10.39 0.30 2.14
CA GLU A 70 9.44 1.17 1.44
C GLU A 70 8.29 1.57 2.37
N LYS A 71 7.76 0.62 3.16
CA LYS A 71 6.74 0.91 4.17
C LYS A 71 7.21 1.94 5.18
N LEU A 72 8.45 1.79 5.67
CA LEU A 72 9.02 2.69 6.68
C LEU A 72 9.21 4.10 6.12
N VAL A 73 9.74 4.23 4.89
CA VAL A 73 9.89 5.53 4.23
C VAL A 73 8.54 6.23 4.05
N ILE A 74 7.53 5.52 3.55
CA ILE A 74 6.20 6.09 3.32
C ILE A 74 5.55 6.46 4.66
N LEU A 75 5.62 5.60 5.66
CA LEU A 75 5.02 5.85 6.97
C LEU A 75 5.67 7.06 7.65
N LEU A 76 7.00 7.16 7.68
CA LEU A 76 7.68 8.32 8.27
C LEU A 76 7.39 9.61 7.50
N GLY A 77 7.30 9.53 6.16
CA GLY A 77 6.94 10.67 5.31
C GLY A 77 5.47 11.11 5.44
N SER A 78 4.58 10.24 5.90
CA SER A 78 3.16 10.54 6.08
C SER A 78 2.83 11.34 7.35
N LEU A 79 3.78 11.42 8.30
CA LEU A 79 3.54 12.08 9.60
C LEU A 79 3.67 13.61 9.47
N PRO A 80 2.89 14.38 10.26
CA PRO A 80 3.00 15.83 10.25
C PRO A 80 4.29 16.29 10.92
N ALA A 81 4.69 17.54 10.65
CA ALA A 81 5.94 18.15 11.14
C ALA A 81 6.11 18.12 12.67
N GLU A 82 5.02 17.94 13.44
CA GLU A 82 5.04 17.73 14.89
C GLU A 82 5.89 16.51 15.30
N TYR A 83 6.04 15.54 14.40
CA TYR A 83 6.83 14.33 14.61
C TYR A 83 8.27 14.41 14.06
N ASP A 84 8.69 15.52 13.45
CA ASP A 84 10.03 15.68 12.83
C ASP A 84 11.18 15.31 13.79
N GLY A 85 11.04 15.64 15.07
CA GLY A 85 12.04 15.29 16.09
C GLY A 85 12.16 13.78 16.29
N MET A 86 11.03 13.07 16.30
CA MET A 86 11.00 11.61 16.40
C MET A 86 11.55 10.96 15.13
N ILE A 87 11.16 11.46 13.95
CA ILE A 87 11.64 10.97 12.65
C ILE A 87 13.17 11.05 12.61
N LYS A 88 13.77 12.20 12.94
CA LYS A 88 15.23 12.37 12.96
C LYS A 88 15.94 11.42 13.93
N LEU A 89 15.33 11.14 15.08
CA LEU A 89 15.88 10.16 16.02
C LEU A 89 15.83 8.75 15.43
N ILE A 90 14.70 8.37 14.81
CA ILE A 90 14.54 7.07 14.15
C ILE A 90 15.53 6.92 12.98
N GLU A 91 15.73 7.95 12.17
CA GLU A 91 16.73 7.93 11.09
C GLU A 91 18.16 7.79 11.63
N ALA A 92 18.50 8.54 12.68
CA ALA A 92 19.83 8.49 13.31
C ALA A 92 20.13 7.14 13.96
N HIS A 93 19.13 6.49 14.55
CA HIS A 93 19.29 5.18 15.20
C HIS A 93 19.04 3.99 14.26
N GLY A 94 18.17 4.13 13.25
CA GLY A 94 17.87 3.12 12.24
C GLY A 94 19.00 2.94 11.21
N SER A 95 19.83 3.96 11.03
CA SER A 95 21.09 3.86 10.28
C SER A 95 22.08 2.85 10.91
N VAL A 96 21.96 2.56 12.21
CA VAL A 96 22.80 1.56 12.90
C VAL A 96 22.32 0.13 12.58
N THR A 97 21.02 -0.10 12.38
CA THR A 97 20.48 -1.45 12.15
C THR A 97 20.48 -1.89 10.68
N LEU A 98 20.42 -0.97 9.72
CA LEU A 98 20.44 -1.31 8.28
C LEU A 98 21.85 -1.54 7.73
N LEU A 99 22.90 -1.02 8.38
CA LEU A 99 24.30 -1.27 8.00
C LEU A 99 24.89 -2.53 8.65
N ASP A 100 24.19 -3.14 9.60
CA ASP A 100 24.62 -4.35 10.32
C ASP A 100 23.96 -5.65 9.81
N ALA A 101 23.08 -5.57 8.81
CA ALA A 101 22.54 -6.76 8.13
C ALA A 101 23.47 -7.18 6.98
N LYS A 102 24.47 -7.98 7.36
CA LYS A 102 25.50 -8.60 6.51
C LYS A 102 24.95 -9.67 5.57
#